data_AF-A0A9D8AUA8-F1
#
_entry.id   AF-A0A9D8AUA8-F1
#
_cell.length_a   1.000
_cell.length_b   1.000
_cell.length_c   1.000
_cell.angle_alpha   90.00
_cell.angle_beta   90.00
_cell.angle_gamma   90.00
#
_symmetry.space_group_name_H-M   'P 1'
#
loop_
_entity.id
_entity.type
_entity.pdbx_description
1 polymer ?
#
loop_
_entity_poly.entity_id
_entity_poly.type
_entity_poly.pdbx_seq_one_letter_code
_entity_poly.pdbx_strand_id
1 'polypeptide(L)'
;MRTEDGTARTLRVSANWVFPWAMLPDVVDYDRLQTGEHRGGMCFGVWGLALKISEALGITATGWVLQLYGYVPSVAQSTRTLLGIRLFFGPIPALLFVLSLPLLI
;
A
#
# COMPACT_ATOMS: atom_id res chain seq x y z
N MET A 1 -32.67 -9.22 -5.37
CA MET A 1 -32.28 -8.28 -4.30
C MET A 1 -30.97 -8.78 -3.68
N ARG A 2 -29.80 -8.41 -4.24
CA ARG A 2 -28.46 -8.80 -3.72
C ARG A 2 -27.35 -7.84 -4.19
N THR A 3 -27.65 -6.54 -4.28
CA THR A 3 -26.71 -5.53 -4.79
C THR A 3 -26.22 -4.56 -3.71
N GLU A 4 -26.85 -4.50 -2.53
CA GLU A 4 -26.51 -3.49 -1.51
C GLU A 4 -25.17 -3.77 -0.80
N ASP A 5 -24.83 -5.04 -0.57
CA ASP A 5 -23.54 -5.43 0.04
C ASP A 5 -22.33 -5.19 -0.88
N GLY A 6 -22.54 -5.20 -2.20
CA GLY A 6 -21.49 -4.94 -3.18
C GLY A 6 -21.09 -3.47 -3.18
N THR A 7 -22.09 -2.59 -3.12
CA THR A 7 -21.90 -1.14 -3.10
C THR A 7 -21.17 -0.67 -1.85
N ALA A 8 -21.48 -1.23 -0.68
CA ALA A 8 -20.78 -0.87 0.56
C ALA A 8 -19.29 -1.25 0.54
N ARG A 9 -18.94 -2.39 -0.10
CA ARG A 9 -17.54 -2.81 -0.24
C ARG A 9 -16.75 -1.94 -1.20
N THR A 10 -17.35 -1.56 -2.33
CA THR A 10 -16.68 -0.68 -3.30
C THR A 10 -16.50 0.72 -2.72
N LEU A 11 -17.50 1.27 -2.03
CA LEU A 11 -17.41 2.57 -1.35
C LEU A 11 -16.23 2.64 -0.36
N ARG A 12 -16.00 1.57 0.43
CA ARG A 12 -14.85 1.51 1.36
C ARG A 12 -13.51 1.55 0.65
N VAL A 13 -13.35 0.79 -0.43
CA VAL A 13 -12.09 0.74 -1.20
C VAL A 13 -11.86 2.06 -1.93
N SER A 14 -12.91 2.64 -2.52
CA SER A 14 -12.86 3.95 -3.17
C SER A 14 -12.48 5.06 -2.19
N ALA A 15 -13.08 5.09 -1.01
CA ALA A 15 -12.78 6.09 0.02
C ALA A 15 -11.31 6.03 0.45
N ASN A 16 -10.79 4.83 0.75
CA ASN A 16 -9.39 4.65 1.14
C ASN A 16 -8.41 5.14 0.06
N TRP A 17 -8.76 5.00 -1.21
CA TRP A 17 -7.93 5.49 -2.31
C TRP A 17 -8.05 7.00 -2.48
N VAL A 18 -9.25 7.58 -2.38
CA VAL A 18 -9.49 9.01 -2.71
C VAL A 18 -8.94 9.95 -1.62
N PHE A 19 -9.07 9.61 -0.34
CA PHE A 19 -8.70 10.52 0.74
C PHE A 19 -7.23 10.98 0.70
N PRO A 20 -6.22 10.09 0.57
CA PRO A 20 -4.82 10.53 0.55
C PRO A 20 -4.50 11.46 -0.62
N TRP A 21 -5.10 11.21 -1.79
CA TRP A 21 -4.89 12.05 -2.97
C TRP A 21 -5.57 13.42 -2.85
N ALA A 22 -6.69 13.50 -2.14
CA ALA A 22 -7.37 14.76 -1.86
C ALA A 22 -6.65 15.60 -0.79
N MET A 23 -6.02 14.96 0.20
CA MET A 23 -5.30 15.66 1.28
C MET A 23 -3.97 16.28 0.85
N LEU A 24 -3.30 15.70 -0.16
CA LEU A 24 -2.01 16.17 -0.62
C LEU A 24 -2.02 17.63 -1.11
N PRO A 25 -2.96 18.09 -1.96
CA PRO A 25 -3.04 19.50 -2.34
C PRO A 25 -3.36 20.42 -1.15
N ASP A 26 -4.14 19.99 -0.15
CA ASP A 26 -4.42 20.80 1.04
C ASP A 26 -3.13 21.13 1.81
N VAL A 27 -2.22 20.16 1.92
CA VAL A 27 -0.90 20.34 2.54
C VAL A 27 -0.01 21.27 1.70
N VAL A 28 -0.06 21.15 0.38
CA VAL A 28 0.70 22.02 -0.54
C VAL A 28 0.22 23.47 -0.46
N ASP A 29 -1.09 23.69 -0.37
CA ASP A 29 -1.66 25.03 -0.21
C ASP A 29 -1.32 25.62 1.15
N TYR A 30 -1.34 24.80 2.21
CA TYR A 30 -0.92 25.23 3.56
C TYR A 30 0.58 25.61 3.61
N ASP A 31 1.47 24.82 3.00
CA ASP A 31 2.90 25.13 2.89
C ASP A 31 3.13 26.44 2.12
N ARG A 32 2.37 26.65 1.05
CA ARG A 32 2.41 27.89 0.26
C ARG A 32 1.93 29.11 1.04
N LEU A 33 0.90 28.98 1.88
CA LEU A 33 0.41 30.07 2.73
C LEU A 33 1.46 30.49 3.78
N GLN A 34 2.25 29.55 4.29
CA GLN A 34 3.29 29.85 5.29
C GLN A 34 4.59 30.36 4.68
N THR A 35 5.05 29.76 3.59
CA THR A 35 6.36 30.08 2.99
C THR A 35 6.27 31.11 1.86
N GLY A 36 5.09 31.31 1.27
CA GLY A 36 4.89 32.15 0.09
C GLY A 36 5.43 31.55 -1.21
N GLU A 37 6.10 30.40 -1.16
CA GLU A 37 6.74 29.77 -2.31
C GLU A 37 5.87 28.68 -2.95
N HIS A 38 5.95 28.59 -4.27
CA HIS A 38 5.25 27.57 -5.05
C HIS A 38 6.03 26.25 -5.11
N ARG A 39 5.92 25.45 -4.04
CA ARG A 39 6.65 24.17 -3.91
C ARG A 39 5.87 22.93 -4.31
N GLY A 40 4.67 23.10 -4.89
CA GLY A 40 3.79 22.00 -5.27
C GLY A 40 4.50 20.94 -6.12
N GLY A 41 5.24 21.35 -7.15
CA GLY A 41 5.98 20.42 -8.01
C GLY A 41 6.98 19.53 -7.26
N MET A 42 7.70 20.08 -6.28
CA MET A 42 8.62 19.29 -5.44
C MET A 42 7.87 18.36 -4.48
N CYS A 43 6.77 18.83 -3.89
CA CYS A 43 5.96 18.04 -2.96
C CYS A 43 5.33 16.82 -3.65
N PHE A 44 4.71 17.02 -4.82
CA PHE A 44 4.20 15.93 -5.65
C PHE A 44 5.32 15.02 -6.18
N GLY A 45 6.49 15.58 -6.50
CA GLY A 45 7.66 14.81 -6.94
C GLY A 45 8.19 13.86 -5.86
N VAL A 46 8.37 14.35 -4.63
CA VAL A 46 8.81 13.54 -3.48
C VAL A 46 7.77 12.49 -3.12
N TRP A 47 6.48 12.86 -3.11
CA TRP A 47 5.38 11.93 -2.88
C TRP A 47 5.38 10.78 -3.90
N GLY A 48 5.46 11.10 -5.19
CA GLY A 48 5.51 10.11 -6.26
C GLY A 48 6.76 9.21 -6.19
N LEU A 49 7.91 9.76 -5.81
CA LEU A 49 9.12 8.98 -5.60
C LEU A 49 8.98 8.01 -4.41
N ALA A 50 8.44 8.47 -3.30
CA ALA A 50 8.19 7.64 -2.12
C ALA A 50 7.26 6.47 -2.43
N LEU A 51 6.20 6.70 -3.22
CA LEU A 51 5.31 5.64 -3.70
C LEU A 51 6.05 4.61 -4.56
N LYS A 52 6.86 5.05 -5.52
CA LYS A 52 7.65 4.16 -6.38
C LYS A 52 8.65 3.31 -5.60
N ILE A 53 9.33 3.90 -4.62
CA ILE A 53 10.26 3.18 -3.75
C ILE A 53 9.50 2.12 -2.95
N SER A 54 8.34 2.48 -2.39
CA SER A 54 7.50 1.56 -1.61
C SER A 54 7.02 0.39 -2.47
N GLU A 55 6.58 0.65 -3.70
CA GLU A 55 6.16 -0.39 -4.65
C GLU A 55 7.33 -1.30 -5.03
N ALA A 56 8.50 -0.73 -5.35
CA ALA A 56 9.69 -1.49 -5.68
C ALA A 56 10.11 -2.40 -4.52
N LEU A 57 10.12 -1.89 -3.29
CA LEU A 57 10.43 -2.68 -2.09
C LEU A 57 9.41 -3.81 -1.88
N GLY A 58 8.12 -3.55 -2.09
CA GLY A 58 7.08 -4.58 -2.00
C GLY A 58 7.30 -5.71 -3.00
N ILE A 59 7.55 -5.37 -4.27
CA ILE A 59 7.81 -6.35 -5.33
C ILE A 59 9.10 -7.13 -5.04
N THR A 60 10.21 -6.46 -4.69
CA THR A 60 11.47 -7.12 -4.35
C THR A 60 11.32 -8.08 -3.17
N ALA A 61 10.64 -7.65 -2.10
CA ALA A 61 10.39 -8.48 -0.93
C ALA A 61 9.59 -9.74 -1.29
N THR A 62 8.53 -9.60 -2.11
CA THR A 62 7.76 -10.77 -2.58
C THR A 62 8.63 -11.75 -3.36
N GLY A 63 9.52 -11.25 -4.22
CA GLY A 63 10.44 -12.07 -5.00
C GLY A 63 11.41 -12.87 -4.13
N TRP A 64 11.99 -12.24 -3.10
CA TRP A 64 12.88 -12.94 -2.16
C TRP A 64 12.16 -14.01 -1.35
N VAL A 65 10.94 -13.72 -0.88
CA VAL A 65 10.15 -14.72 -0.16
C VAL A 65 9.85 -15.92 -1.06
N LEU A 66 9.46 -15.70 -2.31
CA LEU A 66 9.20 -16.80 -3.25
C LEU A 66 10.45 -17.64 -3.52
N GLN A 67 11.63 -17.02 -3.65
CA GLN A 67 12.90 -17.75 -3.80
C GLN A 67 13.26 -18.56 -2.56
N LEU A 68 13.13 -18.00 -1.36
CA LEU A 68 13.45 -18.69 -0.10
C LEU A 68 12.57 -19.92 0.15
N TYR A 69 11.31 -19.88 -0.28
CA TYR A 69 10.36 -20.98 -0.15
C TYR A 69 10.38 -21.95 -1.35
N GLY A 70 11.32 -21.78 -2.29
CA GLY A 70 11.54 -22.69 -3.41
C GLY A 70 10.35 -22.75 -4.37
N TYR A 71 9.69 -21.61 -4.62
CA TYR A 71 8.55 -21.55 -5.52
C TYR A 71 8.95 -21.94 -6.95
N VAL A 72 8.31 -22.98 -7.50
CA VAL A 72 8.49 -23.41 -8.89
C VAL A 72 7.19 -23.13 -9.65
N PRO A 73 7.19 -22.32 -10.71
CA PRO A 73 5.98 -22.05 -11.49
C PRO A 73 5.39 -23.32 -12.09
N SER A 74 4.06 -23.39 -12.18
CA SER A 74 3.33 -24.40 -12.98
C SER A 74 3.50 -25.87 -12.56
N VAL A 75 3.94 -26.14 -11.33
CA VAL A 75 3.96 -27.49 -10.73
C VAL A 75 3.17 -27.54 -9.42
N ALA A 76 2.79 -28.74 -8.97
CA ALA A 76 2.14 -28.92 -7.67
C ALA A 76 3.05 -28.42 -6.54
N GLN A 77 2.61 -27.37 -5.83
CA GLN A 77 3.41 -26.73 -4.79
C GLN A 77 3.47 -27.60 -3.54
N SER A 78 4.64 -27.66 -2.91
CA SER A 78 4.81 -28.32 -1.62
C SER A 78 3.98 -27.62 -0.53
N THR A 79 3.57 -28.36 0.51
CA THR A 79 2.85 -27.80 1.68
C THR A 79 3.62 -26.64 2.31
N ARG A 80 4.96 -26.68 2.29
CA ARG A 80 5.84 -25.62 2.81
C ARG A 80 5.72 -24.33 2.00
N THR A 81 5.71 -24.42 0.67
CA THR A 81 5.60 -23.26 -0.22
C THR A 81 4.22 -22.60 -0.12
N LEU A 82 3.16 -23.41 -0.01
CA LEU A 82 1.79 -22.95 0.21
C LEU A 82 1.62 -22.21 1.54
N LEU A 83 2.25 -22.69 2.62
CA LEU A 83 2.26 -22.01 3.91
C LEU A 83 3.02 -20.68 3.85
N GLY A 84 4.17 -20.62 3.16
CA GLY A 84 4.93 -19.39 2.96
C GLY A 84 4.12 -18.30 2.24
N ILE A 85 3.41 -18.66 1.16
CA ILE A 85 2.55 -17.72 0.42
C ILE A 85 1.37 -17.24 1.29
N ARG A 86 0.71 -18.15 2.02
CA ARG A 86 -0.40 -17.77 2.93
C ARG A 86 0.04 -16.83 4.03
N LEU A 87 1.23 -17.05 4.59
CA LEU A 87 1.79 -16.19 5.63
C LEU A 87 2.12 -14.78 5.07
N PHE A 88 2.63 -14.73 3.85
CA PHE A 88 2.99 -13.47 3.19
C PHE A 88 1.77 -12.62 2.77
N PHE A 89 0.69 -13.24 2.31
CA PHE A 89 -0.51 -12.50 1.88
C PHE A 89 -1.53 -12.23 3.00
N GLY A 90 -1.36 -12.82 4.20
CA GLY A 90 -2.30 -12.67 5.31
C GLY A 90 -1.69 -11.97 6.53
N PRO A 91 -1.00 -12.71 7.42
CA PRO A 91 -0.53 -12.18 8.69
C PRO A 91 0.58 -11.14 8.56
N ILE A 92 1.46 -11.23 7.54
CA ILE A 92 2.53 -10.24 7.36
C ILE A 92 1.96 -8.82 7.11
N PRO A 93 1.06 -8.61 6.13
CA PRO A 93 0.39 -7.31 5.95
C PRO A 93 -0.40 -6.89 7.18
N ALA A 94 -1.09 -7.81 7.85
CA ALA A 94 -1.87 -7.51 9.05
C ALA A 94 -1.00 -6.96 10.19
N LEU A 95 0.18 -7.56 10.43
CA LEU A 95 1.14 -7.07 11.42
C LEU A 95 1.67 -5.68 11.08
N LEU A 96 1.97 -5.42 9.80
CA LEU A 96 2.40 -4.10 9.36
C LEU A 96 1.32 -3.03 9.61
N PHE A 97 0.05 -3.35 9.36
CA PHE A 97 -1.06 -2.44 9.70
C PHE A 97 -1.16 -2.18 11.20
N VAL A 98 -1.04 -3.23 12.04
CA VAL A 98 -1.08 -3.07 13.50
C VAL A 98 0.09 -2.23 14.01
N LEU A 99 1.29 -2.41 13.45
CA LEU A 99 2.47 -1.60 13.78
C LEU A 99 2.36 -0.15 13.31
N SER A 100 1.54 0.14 12.29
CA SER A 100 1.29 1.49 11.81
C SER A 100 0.28 2.26 12.67
N LEU A 101 -0.61 1.57 13.39
CA LEU A 101 -1.63 2.22 14.23
C LEU A 101 -1.07 3.20 15.28
N PRO A 102 0.04 2.90 15.99
CA PRO A 102 0.64 3.85 16.93
C PRO A 102 1.27 5.08 16.27
N LEU A 103 1.65 5.00 15.00
CA LEU A 103 2.17 6.16 14.25
C LEU A 103 1.04 7.11 13.81
N LEU A 104 -0.19 6.60 13.74
CA LEU A 104 -1.38 7.34 13.35
C LEU A 104 -1.97 8.19 14.50
N ILE A 105 -1.63 7.86 15.75
CA ILE A 105 -2.06 8.56 16.98
C ILE A 105 -1.03 9.63 17.32
#